data_AF-A0A2V0RBJ4-F1
#
_entry.id   AF-A0A2V0RBJ4-F1
#
_cell.length_a   1.000
_cell.length_b   1.000
_cell.length_c   1.000
_cell.angle_alpha   90.00
_cell.angle_beta   90.00
_cell.angle_gamma   90.00
#
_symmetry.space_group_name_H-M   'P 1'
#
loop_
_entity.id
_entity.type
_entity.pdbx_description
1 polymer ?
#
loop_
_entity_poly.entity_id
_entity_poly.type
_entity_poly.pdbx_seq_one_letter_code
_entity_poly.pdbx_strand_id
1 'polypeptide(L)'
;MNTLSYAKYSDGVKTHVNAKKLFKTRQRSILGAFVVASSKTTIDPNALLMRKDNSRIFNVDEADVLLMQSTRGYTRDKVIAYYEAVTQIPQASKNLAAYTNLKHDPPGTIEPREMTKLPKIIWYANSWTGNSWVQHLVKSDGGVPCFWTKDHTEISDPFSKAWRIYDTKFPMRGWRITYDVHKTKDHVFEQLLKFLEKYADEPVVHVWIQGTLKDRNPKQTVDDLRDMVTSESASYADGEVSNNMIPRGTQKTAEYMSLWETPLSETQDLWEAYGGRAPMRIPIIPWRVSNLGPRAFHKGIPPQLFPSSTIKTVMGMDKSDLHFTEVYCNYSSFVEMTQLTEDDVKLLDYGWMPVGANLFTMAPITKDNYTHLLKVKDPDFFRGCGSVVTSSHACFGLGRTNDELLFQHERKVQTGHGTSGHMIASVLAFQSQFLWYLQEVFDNYTSNKSVYIAKFREPESGVYHTIHEYRNAIHDMKRIDSNKIYPKYARNNFEICKKFVNLLKV
;
A
#
# COMPACT_ATOMS: atom_id res chain seq x y z
N MET A 1 11.30 32.76 32.09
CA MET A 1 11.78 31.37 31.99
C MET A 1 12.84 31.30 30.91
N ASN A 2 13.99 30.72 31.23
CA ASN A 2 15.23 30.80 30.45
C ASN A 2 15.23 29.73 29.34
N THR A 3 14.94 30.13 28.10
CA THR A 3 14.78 29.24 26.92
C THR A 3 16.11 28.69 26.35
N LEU A 4 17.25 29.03 26.97
CA LEU A 4 18.60 28.71 26.50
C LEU A 4 19.08 27.28 26.81
N SER A 5 18.34 26.49 27.59
CA SER A 5 18.79 25.15 28.05
C SER A 5 18.47 23.99 27.10
N TYR A 6 17.53 24.15 26.16
CA TYR A 6 16.80 23.00 25.59
C TYR A 6 17.31 22.46 24.25
N ALA A 7 18.45 22.92 23.76
CA ALA A 7 18.94 22.55 22.42
C ALA A 7 20.11 21.55 22.42
N LYS A 8 20.59 21.14 23.60
CA LYS A 8 21.56 20.06 23.75
C LYS A 8 20.96 18.68 23.45
N TYR A 9 19.63 18.56 23.33
CA TYR A 9 18.90 17.29 23.28
C TYR A 9 18.61 16.76 21.85
N SER A 10 19.33 17.24 20.83
CA SER A 10 19.23 16.75 19.45
C SER A 10 20.62 16.36 18.94
N ASP A 11 20.92 15.06 19.00
CA ASP A 11 22.23 14.44 18.71
C ASP A 11 22.71 14.58 17.24
N GLY A 12 21.96 15.25 16.36
CA GLY A 12 22.23 15.23 14.92
C GLY A 12 22.98 16.43 14.32
N VAL A 13 23.17 17.55 15.02
CA VAL A 13 23.79 18.75 14.40
C VAL A 13 24.68 19.53 15.36
N LYS A 14 25.98 19.64 15.05
CA LYS A 14 26.96 20.49 15.76
C LYS A 14 26.86 21.93 15.26
N THR A 15 26.09 22.79 15.94
CA THR A 15 26.09 24.26 15.75
C THR A 15 25.82 24.95 17.08
N HIS A 16 26.44 26.11 17.31
CA HIS A 16 26.32 26.89 18.55
C HIS A 16 25.03 27.74 18.66
N VAL A 17 24.19 27.83 17.61
CA VAL A 17 22.98 28.67 17.61
C VAL A 17 21.70 27.83 17.47
N ASN A 18 20.93 27.78 18.55
CA ASN A 18 19.82 26.82 18.77
C ASN A 18 18.59 27.04 17.87
N ALA A 19 18.18 28.29 17.65
CA ALA A 19 17.03 28.60 16.78
C ALA A 19 17.34 28.35 15.30
N LYS A 20 18.57 28.65 14.87
CA LYS A 20 19.06 28.32 13.52
C LYS A 20 19.15 26.81 13.29
N LYS A 21 19.32 25.98 14.32
CA LYS A 21 19.36 24.51 14.19
C LYS A 21 17.99 23.94 13.79
N LEU A 22 16.91 24.31 14.49
CA LEU A 22 15.53 23.91 14.13
C LEU A 22 15.08 24.48 12.79
N PHE A 23 15.42 25.76 12.53
CA PHE A 23 15.09 26.41 11.26
C PHE A 23 15.87 25.82 10.08
N LYS A 24 17.18 25.54 10.24
CA LYS A 24 17.97 24.84 9.21
C LYS A 24 17.54 23.39 9.01
N THR A 25 17.17 22.66 10.06
CA THR A 25 16.59 21.30 9.91
C THR A 25 15.29 21.32 9.10
N ARG A 26 14.47 22.36 9.26
CA ARG A 26 13.30 22.64 8.39
C ARG A 26 13.69 23.04 6.96
N GLN A 27 14.77 23.81 6.78
CA GLN A 27 15.21 24.40 5.49
C GLN A 27 16.16 23.53 4.63
N ARG A 28 16.54 22.31 5.03
CA ARG A 28 17.47 21.48 4.23
C ARG A 28 16.77 20.96 2.97
N SER A 29 16.86 21.75 1.89
CA SER A 29 16.16 21.60 0.62
C SER A 29 16.88 20.76 -0.46
N ILE A 30 17.95 20.02 -0.12
CA ILE A 30 18.65 19.12 -1.07
C ILE A 30 19.21 17.90 -0.31
N LEU A 31 18.67 16.70 -0.55
CA LEU A 31 19.19 15.47 0.07
C LEU A 31 20.48 14.99 -0.59
N GLY A 32 20.56 14.94 -1.92
CA GLY A 32 21.73 14.45 -2.66
C GLY A 32 21.38 13.44 -3.74
N ALA A 33 22.39 12.76 -4.25
CA ALA A 33 22.28 11.69 -5.25
C ALA A 33 23.41 10.69 -5.05
N PHE A 34 23.34 9.50 -5.65
CA PHE A 34 24.44 8.55 -5.58
C PHE A 34 25.02 8.17 -6.94
N VAL A 35 26.31 7.87 -6.99
CA VAL A 35 26.97 7.26 -8.14
C VAL A 35 27.38 5.84 -7.80
N VAL A 36 27.41 4.98 -8.82
CA VAL A 36 28.08 3.68 -8.68
C VAL A 36 29.54 3.89 -9.08
N ALA A 37 30.47 3.50 -8.21
CA ALA A 37 31.90 3.71 -8.41
C ALA A 37 32.71 2.58 -7.77
N SER A 38 33.97 2.41 -8.17
CA SER A 38 34.92 1.47 -7.55
C SER A 38 35.45 1.96 -6.20
N SER A 39 34.54 2.36 -5.31
CA SER A 39 34.86 2.88 -3.98
C SER A 39 33.76 2.45 -3.00
N LYS A 40 34.14 2.27 -1.74
CA LYS A 40 33.25 1.78 -0.68
C LYS A 40 31.94 2.58 -0.60
N THR A 41 30.83 1.86 -0.40
CA THR A 41 29.50 2.44 -0.19
C THR A 41 29.50 3.44 0.99
N THR A 42 29.06 4.68 0.75
CA THR A 42 29.05 5.78 1.73
C THR A 42 27.65 6.20 2.17
N ILE A 43 26.62 5.48 1.72
CA ILE A 43 25.22 5.77 2.01
C ILE A 43 24.82 5.21 3.37
N ASP A 44 24.17 6.06 4.17
CA ASP A 44 23.37 5.68 5.34
C ASP A 44 21.91 6.08 5.05
N PRO A 45 21.03 5.11 4.73
CA PRO A 45 19.63 5.38 4.43
C PRO A 45 18.91 6.10 5.58
N ASN A 46 19.14 5.69 6.83
CA ASN A 46 18.49 6.30 7.98
C ASN A 46 18.92 7.76 8.17
N ALA A 47 20.21 8.05 8.00
CA ALA A 47 20.70 9.43 8.09
C ALA A 47 20.12 10.32 6.98
N LEU A 48 19.99 9.80 5.76
CA LEU A 48 19.37 10.50 4.62
C LEU A 48 17.89 10.78 4.86
N LEU A 49 17.13 9.74 5.20
CA LEU A 49 15.69 9.83 5.41
C LEU A 49 15.33 10.76 6.58
N MET A 50 16.19 10.81 7.60
CA MET A 50 16.06 11.73 8.75
C MET A 50 16.68 13.10 8.51
N ARG A 51 17.16 13.41 7.29
CA ARG A 51 17.82 14.66 6.88
C ARG A 51 19.05 15.03 7.74
N LYS A 52 19.70 14.03 8.35
CA LYS A 52 20.94 14.20 9.12
C LYS A 52 22.13 14.40 8.19
N ASP A 53 22.19 13.58 7.14
CA ASP A 53 23.11 13.72 6.01
C ASP A 53 22.41 14.43 4.85
N ASN A 54 23.07 15.41 4.24
CA ASN A 54 22.47 16.20 3.17
C ASN A 54 23.51 16.77 2.19
N SER A 55 23.05 17.04 0.97
CA SER A 55 23.74 17.83 -0.07
C SER A 55 25.12 17.28 -0.47
N ARG A 56 25.23 15.96 -0.71
CA ARG A 56 26.43 15.32 -1.26
C ARG A 56 26.10 14.33 -2.37
N ILE A 57 27.11 14.01 -3.18
CA ILE A 57 27.10 12.80 -4.01
C ILE A 57 27.64 11.65 -3.18
N PHE A 58 26.86 10.60 -3.04
CA PHE A 58 27.22 9.40 -2.32
C PHE A 58 27.77 8.35 -3.28
N ASN A 59 28.52 7.39 -2.75
CA ASN A 59 29.05 6.29 -3.53
C ASN A 59 28.30 5.01 -3.15
N VAL A 60 27.96 4.22 -4.17
CA VAL A 60 27.62 2.81 -4.08
C VAL A 60 28.79 2.04 -4.68
N ASP A 61 29.30 1.06 -3.97
CA ASP A 61 30.39 0.23 -4.46
C ASP A 61 29.92 -0.64 -5.63
N GLU A 62 30.63 -0.58 -6.75
CA GLU A 62 30.38 -1.44 -7.91
C GLU A 62 30.44 -2.93 -7.54
N ALA A 63 31.30 -3.31 -6.59
CA ALA A 63 31.37 -4.69 -6.11
C ALA A 63 30.08 -5.12 -5.38
N ASP A 64 29.43 -4.23 -4.63
CA ASP A 64 28.15 -4.51 -3.98
C ASP A 64 27.02 -4.69 -5.01
N VAL A 65 27.06 -3.91 -6.10
CA VAL A 65 26.12 -4.06 -7.23
C VAL A 65 26.29 -5.42 -7.89
N LEU A 66 27.51 -5.79 -8.28
CA LEU A 66 27.81 -7.10 -8.90
C LEU A 66 27.45 -8.27 -7.98
N LEU A 67 27.64 -8.12 -6.67
CA LEU A 67 27.25 -9.12 -5.69
C LEU A 67 25.73 -9.33 -5.68
N MET A 68 24.92 -8.27 -5.72
CA MET A 68 23.47 -8.40 -5.80
C MET A 68 23.02 -9.04 -7.12
N GLN A 69 23.66 -8.69 -8.24
CA GLN A 69 23.35 -9.30 -9.54
C GLN A 69 23.60 -10.82 -9.53
N SER A 70 24.74 -11.25 -8.98
CA SER A 70 25.13 -12.67 -8.92
C SER A 70 24.34 -13.47 -7.88
N THR A 71 24.14 -12.93 -6.68
CA THR A 71 23.50 -13.68 -5.57
C THR A 71 21.98 -13.67 -5.64
N ARG A 72 21.37 -12.64 -6.23
CA ARG A 72 19.90 -12.48 -6.31
C ARG A 72 19.35 -12.59 -7.73
N GLY A 73 20.22 -12.68 -8.74
CA GLY A 73 19.81 -12.68 -10.15
C GLY A 73 19.19 -11.34 -10.59
N TYR A 74 19.51 -10.25 -9.90
CA TYR A 74 18.96 -8.93 -10.24
C TYR A 74 19.65 -8.34 -11.45
N THR A 75 18.90 -7.62 -12.28
CA THR A 75 19.49 -6.73 -13.30
C THR A 75 20.11 -5.52 -12.62
N ARG A 76 21.06 -4.85 -13.31
CA ARG A 76 21.66 -3.62 -12.79
C ARG A 76 20.59 -2.58 -12.43
N ASP A 77 19.60 -2.39 -13.30
CA ASP A 77 18.52 -1.42 -13.09
C ASP A 77 17.67 -1.76 -11.86
N LYS A 78 17.38 -3.05 -11.62
CA LYS A 78 16.70 -3.48 -10.41
C LYS A 78 17.54 -3.17 -9.16
N VAL A 79 18.86 -3.37 -9.21
CA VAL A 79 19.75 -3.00 -8.10
C VAL A 79 19.73 -1.48 -7.86
N ILE A 80 19.83 -0.65 -8.91
CA ILE A 80 19.73 0.81 -8.79
C ILE A 80 18.39 1.21 -8.16
N ALA A 81 17.29 0.67 -8.68
CA ALA A 81 15.94 0.91 -8.16
C ALA A 81 15.80 0.55 -6.68
N TYR A 82 16.47 -0.51 -6.22
CA TYR A 82 16.52 -0.87 -4.80
C TYR A 82 17.21 0.23 -3.97
N TYR A 83 18.40 0.68 -4.40
CA TYR A 83 19.11 1.77 -3.71
C TYR A 83 18.27 3.04 -3.68
N GLU A 84 17.63 3.42 -4.79
CA GLU A 84 16.73 4.57 -4.86
C GLU A 84 15.56 4.42 -3.87
N ALA A 85 14.90 3.26 -3.85
CA ALA A 85 13.77 2.99 -2.96
C ALA A 85 14.11 3.15 -1.48
N VAL A 86 15.20 2.55 -1.05
CA VAL A 86 15.59 2.53 0.36
C VAL A 86 16.12 3.89 0.82
N THR A 87 16.78 4.64 -0.06
CA THR A 87 17.49 5.88 0.31
C THR A 87 16.70 7.15 0.01
N GLN A 88 15.67 7.05 -0.83
CA GLN A 88 14.87 8.17 -1.35
C GLN A 88 15.69 9.24 -2.08
N ILE A 89 16.84 8.87 -2.65
CA ILE A 89 17.66 9.72 -3.53
C ILE A 89 17.92 9.02 -4.86
N PRO A 90 17.94 9.75 -5.99
CA PRO A 90 18.16 9.16 -7.31
C PRO A 90 19.64 8.82 -7.55
N GLN A 91 19.88 7.91 -8.48
CA GLN A 91 21.20 7.79 -9.11
C GLN A 91 21.56 9.10 -9.82
N ALA A 92 22.82 9.52 -9.76
CA ALA A 92 23.33 10.72 -10.40
C ALA A 92 23.12 10.68 -11.92
N SER A 93 22.48 11.73 -12.44
CA SER A 93 22.41 11.98 -13.89
C SER A 93 23.39 13.08 -14.29
N LYS A 94 23.66 13.22 -15.60
CA LYS A 94 24.55 14.29 -16.13
C LYS A 94 24.04 15.70 -15.79
N ASN A 95 22.74 15.87 -15.50
CA ASN A 95 22.12 17.15 -15.16
C ASN A 95 21.65 17.12 -13.70
N LEU A 96 22.48 17.61 -12.77
CA LEU A 96 22.18 17.62 -11.34
C LEU A 96 21.31 18.82 -10.89
N ALA A 97 20.95 19.72 -11.81
CA ALA A 97 20.09 20.86 -11.54
C ALA A 97 18.62 20.39 -11.39
N ALA A 98 18.27 19.93 -10.18
CA ALA A 98 16.95 19.43 -9.77
C ALA A 98 16.35 18.35 -10.70
N TYR A 99 16.40 17.08 -10.28
CA TYR A 99 15.91 15.98 -11.09
C TYR A 99 15.32 14.84 -10.25
N THR A 100 14.73 13.88 -10.96
CA THR A 100 14.15 12.66 -10.43
C THR A 100 14.74 11.46 -11.15
N ASN A 101 14.62 10.27 -10.56
CA ASN A 101 15.01 9.03 -11.22
C ASN A 101 14.17 8.74 -12.49
N LEU A 102 14.62 7.73 -13.25
CA LEU A 102 13.95 7.27 -14.45
C LEU A 102 12.55 6.72 -14.13
N LYS A 103 11.63 6.85 -15.09
CA LYS A 103 10.29 6.27 -15.00
C LYS A 103 10.40 4.74 -15.01
N HIS A 104 9.89 4.08 -13.98
CA HIS A 104 9.74 2.62 -14.01
C HIS A 104 8.50 2.31 -14.79
N ASP A 105 8.54 1.44 -15.80
CA ASP A 105 7.32 0.99 -16.45
C ASP A 105 6.33 0.36 -15.46
N PRO A 106 5.01 0.45 -15.72
CA PRO A 106 4.07 -0.34 -14.94
C PRO A 106 4.45 -1.82 -15.11
N PRO A 107 4.22 -2.66 -14.09
CA PRO A 107 4.27 -4.10 -14.26
C PRO A 107 3.42 -4.52 -15.46
N GLY A 108 3.83 -5.56 -16.17
CA GLY A 108 2.97 -6.21 -17.15
C GLY A 108 1.63 -6.51 -16.50
N THR A 109 0.53 -6.19 -17.18
CA THR A 109 -0.78 -6.68 -16.76
C THR A 109 -0.66 -8.18 -16.63
N ILE A 110 -0.91 -8.72 -15.44
CA ILE A 110 -1.34 -10.13 -15.34
C ILE A 110 -2.51 -10.17 -16.31
N GLU A 111 -2.34 -10.83 -17.45
CA GLU A 111 -3.42 -10.96 -18.41
C GLU A 111 -4.62 -11.46 -17.61
N PRO A 112 -5.72 -10.68 -17.54
CA PRO A 112 -6.97 -11.23 -17.07
C PRO A 112 -7.15 -12.52 -17.86
N ARG A 113 -7.35 -13.65 -17.18
CA ARG A 113 -7.55 -14.94 -17.85
C ARG A 113 -8.52 -14.68 -19.00
N GLU A 114 -8.11 -14.94 -20.24
CA GLU A 114 -8.99 -14.80 -21.39
C GLU A 114 -10.30 -15.52 -21.06
N MET A 115 -11.40 -14.75 -21.02
CA MET A 115 -12.75 -15.30 -20.85
C MET A 115 -13.06 -16.14 -22.08
N THR A 116 -12.68 -17.42 -22.05
CA THR A 116 -12.91 -18.35 -23.16
C THR A 116 -14.39 -18.68 -23.36
N LYS A 117 -15.26 -18.34 -22.38
CA LYS A 117 -16.70 -18.53 -22.48
C LYS A 117 -17.48 -17.57 -21.57
N LEU A 118 -18.44 -16.85 -22.14
CA LEU A 118 -19.42 -16.09 -21.36
C LEU A 118 -20.60 -17.01 -20.97
N PRO A 119 -21.05 -16.96 -19.70
CA PRO A 119 -22.20 -17.73 -19.23
C PRO A 119 -23.49 -17.17 -19.86
N LYS A 120 -24.55 -17.99 -19.95
CA LYS A 120 -25.84 -17.48 -20.44
C LYS A 120 -26.43 -16.49 -19.43
N ILE A 121 -26.59 -15.24 -19.82
CA ILE A 121 -27.14 -14.19 -18.94
C ILE A 121 -28.66 -14.14 -19.07
N ILE A 122 -29.37 -14.28 -17.95
CA ILE A 122 -30.82 -14.02 -17.86
C ILE A 122 -31.04 -12.69 -17.14
N TRP A 123 -31.66 -11.76 -17.85
CA TRP A 123 -31.87 -10.39 -17.41
C TRP A 123 -33.24 -10.20 -16.75
N TYR A 124 -33.26 -9.48 -15.64
CA TYR A 124 -34.47 -9.13 -14.90
C TYR A 124 -34.48 -7.63 -14.63
N ALA A 125 -35.58 -6.97 -14.99
CA ALA A 125 -35.78 -5.55 -14.75
C ALA A 125 -36.85 -5.36 -13.67
N ASN A 126 -36.49 -4.66 -12.59
CA ASN A 126 -37.30 -4.37 -11.40
C ASN A 126 -37.72 -5.59 -10.56
N SER A 127 -38.26 -6.64 -11.19
CA SER A 127 -38.71 -7.87 -10.55
C SER A 127 -37.87 -9.07 -10.97
N TRP A 128 -37.46 -9.89 -10.00
CA TRP A 128 -36.80 -11.16 -10.24
C TRP A 128 -37.82 -12.28 -10.44
N THR A 129 -38.66 -12.16 -11.48
CA THR A 129 -39.82 -13.03 -11.70
C THR A 129 -39.46 -14.51 -11.67
N GLY A 130 -40.25 -15.30 -10.93
CA GLY A 130 -40.03 -16.75 -10.76
C GLY A 130 -38.88 -17.12 -9.82
N ASN A 131 -38.22 -16.13 -9.21
CA ASN A 131 -37.09 -16.30 -8.31
C ASN A 131 -37.26 -15.42 -7.06
N SER A 132 -36.53 -15.76 -6.00
CA SER A 132 -36.38 -14.92 -4.82
C SER A 132 -35.20 -15.38 -3.98
N TRP A 133 -34.66 -14.48 -3.15
CA TRP A 133 -33.62 -14.84 -2.18
C TRP A 133 -34.07 -15.99 -1.25
N VAL A 134 -35.34 -16.02 -0.86
CA VAL A 134 -35.90 -17.07 0.00
C VAL A 134 -35.93 -18.43 -0.73
N GLN A 135 -36.34 -18.46 -1.99
CA GLN A 135 -36.31 -19.69 -2.80
C GLN A 135 -34.88 -20.19 -3.06
N HIS A 136 -33.91 -19.28 -3.18
CA HIS A 136 -32.51 -19.65 -3.34
C HIS A 136 -31.88 -20.11 -2.03
N LEU A 137 -32.33 -19.58 -0.88
CA LEU A 137 -31.85 -19.96 0.45
C LEU A 137 -32.09 -21.44 0.81
N VAL A 138 -33.18 -22.02 0.30
CA VAL A 138 -33.55 -23.43 0.53
C VAL A 138 -32.78 -24.41 -0.37
N LYS A 139 -32.11 -23.93 -1.42
CA LYS A 139 -31.25 -24.77 -2.26
C LYS A 139 -29.93 -25.06 -1.54
N SER A 140 -29.39 -26.26 -1.72
CA SER A 140 -28.14 -26.68 -1.07
C SER A 140 -26.93 -25.86 -1.52
N ASP A 141 -26.94 -25.36 -2.74
CA ASP A 141 -25.86 -24.61 -3.39
C ASP A 141 -26.13 -23.10 -3.51
N GLY A 142 -27.24 -22.62 -2.94
CA GLY A 142 -27.68 -21.23 -3.06
C GLY A 142 -28.29 -20.86 -4.42
N GLY A 143 -28.47 -21.81 -5.34
CA GLY A 143 -29.03 -21.58 -6.67
C GLY A 143 -28.14 -20.78 -7.61
N VAL A 144 -28.75 -20.28 -8.69
CA VAL A 144 -28.06 -19.54 -9.77
C VAL A 144 -27.44 -18.25 -9.22
N PRO A 145 -26.14 -17.96 -9.52
CA PRO A 145 -25.52 -16.70 -9.15
C PRO A 145 -26.31 -15.50 -9.67
N CYS A 146 -26.42 -14.46 -8.83
CA CYS A 146 -27.23 -13.29 -9.17
C CYS A 146 -26.48 -12.00 -8.90
N PHE A 147 -26.26 -11.21 -9.96
CA PHE A 147 -25.88 -9.81 -9.87
C PHE A 147 -27.14 -8.99 -9.58
N TRP A 148 -27.11 -8.16 -8.55
CA TRP A 148 -28.27 -7.40 -8.11
C TRP A 148 -27.91 -5.93 -7.87
N THR A 149 -28.63 -5.02 -8.51
CA THR A 149 -28.51 -3.58 -8.22
C THR A 149 -29.66 -3.12 -7.33
N LYS A 150 -29.43 -2.11 -6.49
CA LYS A 150 -30.48 -1.47 -5.71
C LYS A 150 -30.15 -0.02 -5.34
N ASP A 151 -31.18 0.79 -5.07
CA ASP A 151 -31.05 2.09 -4.41
C ASP A 151 -30.73 1.92 -2.91
N HIS A 152 -29.71 2.62 -2.41
CA HIS A 152 -29.30 2.54 -0.99
C HIS A 152 -30.36 3.10 -0.02
N THR A 153 -31.23 4.00 -0.47
CA THR A 153 -32.29 4.57 0.37
C THR A 153 -33.35 3.54 0.80
N GLU A 154 -33.34 2.34 0.22
CA GLU A 154 -34.30 1.27 0.50
C GLU A 154 -33.72 0.08 1.28
N ILE A 155 -32.69 0.26 2.11
CA ILE A 155 -32.03 -0.86 2.83
C ILE A 155 -32.96 -1.62 3.82
N SER A 156 -34.08 -1.04 4.24
CA SER A 156 -34.99 -1.64 5.22
C SER A 156 -36.06 -2.57 4.61
N ASP A 157 -36.08 -2.71 3.27
CA ASP A 157 -37.12 -3.45 2.58
C ASP A 157 -37.00 -4.99 2.77
N PRO A 158 -38.10 -5.74 2.59
CA PRO A 158 -38.10 -7.20 2.75
C PRO A 158 -37.07 -7.93 1.88
N PHE A 159 -36.75 -7.43 0.67
CA PHE A 159 -35.76 -8.06 -0.21
C PHE A 159 -34.33 -7.85 0.31
N SER A 160 -34.00 -6.67 0.83
CA SER A 160 -32.69 -6.42 1.46
C SER A 160 -32.47 -7.29 2.69
N LYS A 161 -33.52 -7.51 3.51
CA LYS A 161 -33.45 -8.43 4.66
C LYS A 161 -33.23 -9.88 4.21
N ALA A 162 -34.00 -10.34 3.24
CA ALA A 162 -33.87 -11.69 2.69
C ALA A 162 -32.50 -11.92 2.03
N TRP A 163 -31.99 -10.92 1.30
CA TRP A 163 -30.65 -10.96 0.72
C TRP A 163 -29.57 -11.07 1.79
N ARG A 164 -29.62 -10.28 2.86
CA ARG A 164 -28.60 -10.37 3.94
C ARG A 164 -28.54 -11.78 4.55
N ILE A 165 -29.70 -12.41 4.76
CA ILE A 165 -29.76 -13.79 5.27
C ILE A 165 -29.18 -14.77 4.24
N TYR A 166 -29.53 -14.60 2.97
CA TYR A 166 -28.99 -15.38 1.86
C TYR A 166 -27.47 -15.24 1.71
N ASP A 167 -26.97 -14.01 1.68
CA ASP A 167 -25.56 -13.66 1.54
C ASP A 167 -24.73 -14.18 2.73
N THR A 168 -25.30 -14.19 3.94
CA THR A 168 -24.64 -14.80 5.10
C THR A 168 -24.43 -16.31 4.90
N LYS A 169 -25.38 -17.01 4.25
CA LYS A 169 -25.30 -18.46 4.00
C LYS A 169 -24.51 -18.80 2.72
N PHE A 170 -24.59 -17.95 1.70
CA PHE A 170 -24.00 -18.13 0.38
C PHE A 170 -23.28 -16.85 -0.10
N PRO A 171 -22.21 -16.41 0.60
CA PRO A 171 -21.55 -15.11 0.36
C PRO A 171 -20.88 -14.99 -1.01
N MET A 172 -20.79 -16.11 -1.74
CA MET A 172 -20.18 -16.21 -3.06
C MET A 172 -21.19 -16.50 -4.16
N ARG A 173 -22.50 -16.30 -3.93
CA ARG A 173 -23.54 -16.50 -4.96
C ARG A 173 -24.33 -15.23 -5.30
N GLY A 174 -24.48 -14.31 -4.34
CA GLY A 174 -25.09 -12.99 -4.59
C GLY A 174 -24.03 -11.91 -4.76
N TRP A 175 -24.14 -11.07 -5.79
CA TRP A 175 -23.29 -9.89 -5.94
C TRP A 175 -24.16 -8.64 -5.97
N ARG A 176 -24.21 -7.93 -4.85
CA ARG A 176 -25.03 -6.72 -4.74
C ARG A 176 -24.19 -5.47 -4.88
N ILE A 177 -24.60 -4.57 -5.76
CA ILE A 177 -24.08 -3.20 -5.82
C ILE A 177 -25.19 -2.18 -5.58
N THR A 178 -24.82 -1.00 -5.07
CA THR A 178 -25.77 0.09 -4.83
C THR A 178 -25.41 1.33 -5.65
N TYR A 179 -26.42 2.03 -6.17
CA TYR A 179 -26.22 3.14 -7.09
C TYR A 179 -25.66 4.41 -6.45
N ASP A 180 -25.67 4.51 -5.12
CA ASP A 180 -25.01 5.59 -4.38
C ASP A 180 -23.47 5.47 -4.40
N VAL A 181 -22.95 4.26 -4.59
CA VAL A 181 -21.52 3.97 -4.80
C VAL A 181 -21.19 3.92 -6.30
N HIS A 182 -22.03 3.25 -7.09
CA HIS A 182 -21.85 3.09 -8.53
C HIS A 182 -22.84 3.97 -9.30
N LYS A 183 -22.53 5.27 -9.39
CA LYS A 183 -23.45 6.31 -9.89
C LYS A 183 -23.58 6.40 -11.42
N THR A 184 -22.75 5.68 -12.16
CA THR A 184 -22.70 5.73 -13.64
C THR A 184 -22.91 4.35 -14.23
N LYS A 185 -23.42 4.30 -15.46
CA LYS A 185 -23.59 3.02 -16.18
C LYS A 185 -22.27 2.28 -16.36
N ASP A 186 -21.17 3.01 -16.57
CA ASP A 186 -19.86 2.41 -16.81
C ASP A 186 -19.32 1.73 -15.55
N HIS A 187 -19.53 2.33 -14.37
CA HIS A 187 -19.17 1.68 -13.10
C HIS A 187 -20.04 0.45 -12.83
N VAL A 188 -21.34 0.50 -13.14
CA VAL A 188 -22.24 -0.65 -13.00
C VAL A 188 -21.83 -1.78 -13.96
N PHE A 189 -21.49 -1.42 -15.20
CA PHE A 189 -21.01 -2.34 -16.21
C PHE A 189 -19.69 -2.99 -15.83
N GLU A 190 -18.73 -2.23 -15.28
CA GLU A 190 -17.47 -2.77 -14.77
C GLU A 190 -17.69 -3.82 -13.68
N GLN A 191 -18.62 -3.56 -12.74
CA GLN A 191 -18.99 -4.54 -11.72
C GLN A 191 -19.69 -5.76 -12.31
N LEU A 192 -20.53 -5.56 -13.33
CA LEU A 192 -21.16 -6.65 -14.05
C LEU A 192 -20.12 -7.52 -14.76
N LEU A 193 -19.12 -6.94 -15.42
CA LEU A 193 -18.04 -7.69 -16.06
C LEU A 193 -17.26 -8.53 -15.04
N LYS A 194 -16.91 -7.94 -13.88
CA LYS A 194 -16.27 -8.67 -12.77
C LYS A 194 -17.13 -9.83 -12.27
N PHE A 195 -18.44 -9.65 -12.21
CA PHE A 195 -19.37 -10.71 -11.87
C PHE A 195 -19.40 -11.81 -12.94
N LEU A 196 -19.50 -11.46 -14.22
CA LEU A 196 -19.52 -12.42 -15.33
C LEU A 196 -18.22 -13.21 -15.42
N GLU A 197 -17.07 -12.56 -15.20
CA GLU A 197 -15.76 -13.20 -15.14
C GLU A 197 -15.68 -14.18 -13.98
N LYS A 198 -16.14 -13.77 -12.78
CA LYS A 198 -16.17 -14.64 -11.60
C LYS A 198 -17.00 -15.91 -11.79
N TYR A 199 -18.07 -15.83 -12.59
CA TYR A 199 -19.00 -16.94 -12.84
C TYR A 199 -18.95 -17.42 -14.29
N ALA A 200 -17.78 -17.32 -14.94
CA ALA A 200 -17.62 -17.70 -16.35
C ALA A 200 -17.92 -19.19 -16.62
N ASP A 201 -17.61 -20.05 -15.66
CA ASP A 201 -17.83 -21.50 -15.74
C ASP A 201 -19.29 -21.91 -15.45
N GLU A 202 -20.14 -20.98 -15.04
CA GLU A 202 -21.54 -21.27 -14.76
C GLU A 202 -22.34 -21.37 -16.07
N PRO A 203 -23.26 -22.33 -16.20
CA PRO A 203 -24.06 -22.45 -17.42
C PRO A 203 -25.00 -21.24 -17.60
N VAL A 204 -25.46 -20.66 -16.48
CA VAL A 204 -26.41 -19.57 -16.44
C VAL A 204 -26.07 -18.65 -15.28
N VAL A 205 -26.24 -17.34 -15.49
CA VAL A 205 -26.20 -16.33 -14.42
C VAL A 205 -27.41 -15.40 -14.53
N HIS A 206 -27.84 -14.86 -13.39
CA HIS A 206 -28.92 -13.89 -13.32
C HIS A 206 -28.38 -12.47 -13.16
N VAL A 207 -28.92 -11.53 -13.92
CA VAL A 207 -28.65 -10.09 -13.75
C VAL A 207 -29.97 -9.40 -13.46
N TRP A 208 -30.15 -9.03 -12.19
CA TRP A 208 -31.35 -8.38 -11.70
C TRP A 208 -31.07 -6.90 -11.41
N ILE A 209 -31.63 -6.04 -12.26
CA ILE A 209 -31.52 -4.61 -12.12
C ILE A 209 -32.76 -4.10 -11.38
N GLN A 210 -32.55 -3.58 -10.17
CA GLN A 210 -33.59 -2.91 -9.37
C GLN A 210 -33.10 -1.51 -8.98
N GLY A 211 -34.02 -0.55 -8.88
CA GLY A 211 -33.74 0.86 -8.57
C GLY A 211 -33.49 1.74 -9.81
N THR A 212 -33.23 3.03 -9.59
CA THR A 212 -33.05 4.01 -10.67
C THR A 212 -31.61 4.51 -10.72
N LEU A 213 -30.91 4.19 -11.82
CA LEU A 213 -29.56 4.68 -12.06
C LEU A 213 -29.63 6.04 -12.75
N LYS A 214 -29.47 7.14 -12.00
CA LYS A 214 -29.40 8.54 -12.48
C LYS A 214 -30.19 8.80 -13.77
N ASP A 215 -31.50 9.02 -13.60
CA ASP A 215 -32.46 9.30 -14.67
C ASP A 215 -32.74 8.12 -15.64
N ARG A 216 -32.19 6.93 -15.37
CA ARG A 216 -32.48 5.68 -16.11
C ARG A 216 -33.28 4.72 -15.25
N ASN A 217 -34.43 4.31 -15.75
CA ASN A 217 -35.24 3.28 -15.11
C ASN A 217 -34.58 1.89 -15.27
N PRO A 218 -34.98 0.87 -14.46
CA PRO A 218 -34.38 -0.46 -14.52
C PRO A 218 -34.35 -1.09 -15.92
N LYS A 219 -35.37 -0.87 -16.74
CA LYS A 219 -35.47 -1.44 -18.08
C LYS A 219 -34.42 -0.82 -19.02
N GLN A 220 -34.31 0.51 -19.01
CA GLN A 220 -33.29 1.23 -19.77
C GLN A 220 -31.88 0.80 -19.37
N THR A 221 -31.62 0.66 -18.06
CA THR A 221 -30.32 0.19 -17.56
C THR A 221 -30.03 -1.25 -17.98
N VAL A 222 -31.03 -2.15 -17.99
CA VAL A 222 -30.86 -3.51 -18.52
C VAL A 222 -30.49 -3.49 -20.00
N ASP A 223 -31.20 -2.69 -20.80
CA ASP A 223 -30.97 -2.62 -22.23
C ASP A 223 -29.57 -2.03 -22.52
N ASP A 224 -29.17 -0.96 -21.82
CA ASP A 224 -27.81 -0.39 -21.91
C ASP A 224 -26.73 -1.43 -21.58
N LEU A 225 -26.87 -2.15 -20.45
CA LEU A 225 -25.88 -3.12 -20.01
C LEU A 225 -25.85 -4.34 -20.93
N ARG A 226 -27.00 -4.78 -21.43
CA ARG A 226 -27.08 -5.86 -22.42
C ARG A 226 -26.36 -5.47 -23.69
N ASP A 227 -26.62 -4.28 -24.22
CA ASP A 227 -25.96 -3.77 -25.42
C ASP A 227 -24.44 -3.68 -25.21
N MET A 228 -23.98 -3.21 -24.05
CA MET A 228 -22.57 -3.15 -23.70
C MET A 228 -21.92 -4.54 -23.59
N VAL A 229 -22.61 -5.52 -22.98
CA VAL A 229 -22.12 -6.92 -22.93
C VAL A 229 -22.07 -7.51 -24.34
N THR A 230 -23.10 -7.29 -25.17
CA THR A 230 -23.17 -7.81 -26.53
C THR A 230 -22.13 -7.14 -27.43
N SER A 231 -21.87 -5.83 -27.29
CA SER A 231 -20.82 -5.15 -28.05
C SER A 231 -19.42 -5.64 -27.70
N GLU A 232 -19.17 -5.91 -26.41
CA GLU A 232 -17.93 -6.58 -26.00
C GLU A 232 -17.88 -8.00 -26.58
N SER A 233 -18.95 -8.80 -26.45
CA SER A 233 -19.00 -10.18 -26.93
C SER A 233 -18.85 -10.31 -28.46
N ALA A 234 -19.43 -9.39 -29.23
CA ALA A 234 -19.36 -9.37 -30.69
C ALA A 234 -17.94 -9.03 -31.18
N SER A 235 -17.20 -8.20 -30.44
CA SER A 235 -15.78 -7.94 -30.72
C SER A 235 -14.87 -9.17 -30.59
N TYR A 236 -15.37 -10.26 -29.97
CA TYR A 236 -14.66 -11.54 -29.86
C TYR A 236 -15.09 -12.58 -30.91
N ALA A 237 -16.23 -12.40 -31.60
CA ALA A 237 -16.85 -13.47 -32.41
C ALA A 237 -16.69 -13.29 -33.93
N ASP A 238 -16.60 -12.05 -34.43
CA ASP A 238 -16.54 -11.78 -35.88
C ASP A 238 -15.41 -10.81 -36.23
N GLY A 239 -14.42 -11.32 -36.97
CA GLY A 239 -13.73 -10.54 -37.99
C GLY A 239 -12.48 -9.75 -37.59
N GLU A 240 -11.40 -10.05 -38.32
CA GLU A 240 -10.34 -9.10 -38.67
C GLU A 240 -10.94 -7.73 -39.06
N VAL A 241 -10.90 -6.73 -38.16
CA VAL A 241 -11.23 -5.34 -38.52
C VAL A 241 -10.35 -4.32 -37.78
N SER A 242 -9.54 -3.67 -38.59
CA SER A 242 -9.03 -2.30 -38.49
C SER A 242 -8.13 -1.92 -37.30
N ASN A 243 -6.91 -1.53 -37.66
CA ASN A 243 -5.84 -0.91 -36.88
C ASN A 243 -6.18 0.41 -36.18
N ASN A 244 -7.42 0.67 -35.78
CA ASN A 244 -7.81 1.87 -35.02
C ASN A 244 -8.47 1.55 -33.67
N MET A 245 -8.45 0.29 -33.21
CA MET A 245 -8.62 0.02 -31.78
C MET A 245 -7.35 0.41 -31.03
N ILE A 246 -7.51 1.30 -30.06
CA ILE A 246 -6.50 1.68 -29.06
C ILE A 246 -5.79 0.41 -28.59
N PRO A 247 -4.44 0.33 -28.64
CA PRO A 247 -3.73 -0.91 -28.38
C PRO A 247 -4.12 -1.48 -27.03
N ARG A 248 -4.72 -2.69 -27.02
CA ARG A 248 -4.84 -3.56 -25.84
C ARG A 248 -3.45 -4.12 -25.51
N GLY A 249 -2.57 -3.21 -25.10
CA GLY A 249 -1.27 -3.46 -24.53
C GLY A 249 -0.96 -2.29 -23.61
N THR A 250 -0.49 -2.57 -22.40
CA THR A 250 0.20 -1.59 -21.54
C THR A 250 -0.53 -0.29 -21.20
N GLN A 251 -1.87 -0.27 -21.07
CA GLN A 251 -2.56 0.96 -20.65
C GLN A 251 -2.18 1.31 -19.20
N LYS A 252 -1.25 2.26 -19.07
CA LYS A 252 -0.78 2.84 -17.81
C LYS A 252 -1.98 3.48 -17.11
N THR A 253 -2.24 3.14 -15.84
CA THR A 253 -3.37 3.72 -15.10
C THR A 253 -3.23 5.23 -14.96
N ALA A 254 -4.35 5.96 -14.88
CA ALA A 254 -4.33 7.41 -14.68
C ALA A 254 -3.53 7.78 -13.41
N GLU A 255 -3.62 6.95 -12.35
CA GLU A 255 -2.90 7.12 -11.10
C GLU A 255 -1.39 6.97 -11.30
N TYR A 256 -0.96 5.92 -12.00
CA TYR A 256 0.45 5.71 -12.33
C TYR A 256 0.98 6.85 -13.21
N MET A 257 0.21 7.27 -14.21
CA MET A 257 0.60 8.37 -15.10
C MET A 257 0.73 9.68 -14.31
N SER A 258 -0.25 9.99 -13.45
CA SER A 258 -0.23 11.18 -12.61
C SER A 258 1.02 11.25 -11.73
N LEU A 259 1.49 10.13 -11.16
CA LEU A 259 2.71 10.10 -10.37
C LEU A 259 3.95 10.47 -11.19
N TRP A 260 4.12 9.79 -12.33
CA TRP A 260 5.36 9.87 -13.11
C TRP A 260 5.43 11.09 -14.00
N GLU A 261 4.29 11.65 -14.41
CA GLU A 261 4.20 12.79 -15.30
C GLU A 261 4.10 14.12 -14.56
N THR A 262 3.82 14.11 -13.25
CA THR A 262 3.84 15.35 -12.45
C THR A 262 5.25 15.96 -12.48
N PRO A 263 5.42 17.18 -13.03
CA PRO A 263 6.70 17.86 -13.10
C PRO A 263 7.24 18.20 -11.72
N LEU A 264 8.57 18.17 -11.53
CA LEU A 264 9.21 18.47 -10.24
C LEU A 264 8.82 19.85 -9.68
N SER A 265 8.59 20.84 -10.56
CA SER A 265 8.15 22.20 -10.21
C SER A 265 6.75 22.26 -9.58
N GLU A 266 5.89 21.29 -9.84
CA GLU A 266 4.53 21.22 -9.29
C GLU A 266 4.48 20.39 -8.00
N THR A 267 5.56 19.67 -7.69
CA THR A 267 5.67 18.89 -6.46
C THR A 267 5.96 19.78 -5.26
N GLN A 268 5.61 19.31 -4.06
CA GLN A 268 5.92 20.00 -2.81
C GLN A 268 6.89 19.17 -1.96
N ASP A 269 7.76 19.84 -1.19
CA ASP A 269 8.57 19.14 -0.18
C ASP A 269 7.62 18.48 0.84
N LEU A 270 7.87 17.23 1.20
CA LEU A 270 6.98 16.49 2.10
C LEU A 270 6.86 17.16 3.49
N TRP A 271 7.94 17.76 4.01
CA TRP A 271 7.89 18.45 5.31
C TRP A 271 7.18 19.79 5.21
N GLU A 272 7.25 20.48 4.07
CA GLU A 272 6.45 21.69 3.84
C GLU A 272 4.97 21.36 3.64
N ALA A 273 4.68 20.29 2.91
CA ALA A 273 3.32 19.87 2.58
C ALA A 273 2.56 19.34 3.80
N TYR A 274 3.23 18.64 4.72
CA TYR A 274 2.59 17.95 5.85
C TYR A 274 3.02 18.48 7.23
N GLY A 275 4.18 19.13 7.34
CA GLY A 275 4.71 19.60 8.62
C GLY A 275 3.79 20.63 9.28
N GLY A 276 3.56 20.45 10.58
CA GLY A 276 2.68 21.33 11.36
C GLY A 276 1.18 21.13 11.11
N ARG A 277 0.79 20.17 10.26
CA ARG A 277 -0.61 19.75 10.08
C ARG A 277 -0.96 18.61 11.04
N ALA A 278 -2.26 18.33 11.17
CA ALA A 278 -2.72 17.17 11.90
C ALA A 278 -2.15 15.88 11.26
N PRO A 279 -1.72 14.89 12.06
CA PRO A 279 -1.18 13.64 11.55
C PRO A 279 -2.17 12.92 10.63
N MET A 280 -1.68 12.50 9.47
CA MET A 280 -2.47 11.82 8.45
C MET A 280 -1.61 10.83 7.66
N ARG A 281 -2.25 10.02 6.81
CA ARG A 281 -1.52 9.08 5.95
C ARG A 281 -0.83 9.84 4.84
N ILE A 282 0.43 9.48 4.59
CA ILE A 282 1.19 9.96 3.44
C ILE A 282 1.37 8.78 2.48
N PRO A 283 0.93 8.88 1.21
CA PRO A 283 1.13 7.81 0.23
C PRO A 283 2.59 7.79 -0.20
N ILE A 284 3.37 6.91 0.43
CA ILE A 284 4.80 6.74 0.14
C ILE A 284 4.96 5.77 -1.02
N ILE A 285 5.73 6.20 -2.02
CA ILE A 285 6.03 5.40 -3.21
C ILE A 285 7.56 5.35 -3.33
N PRO A 286 8.21 4.25 -2.89
CA PRO A 286 9.66 4.22 -2.74
C PRO A 286 10.42 4.55 -4.03
N TRP A 287 9.90 4.14 -5.18
CA TRP A 287 10.61 4.24 -6.46
C TRP A 287 10.43 5.56 -7.22
N ARG A 288 9.80 6.58 -6.63
CA ARG A 288 9.76 7.92 -7.23
C ARG A 288 10.52 8.91 -6.37
N VAL A 289 11.81 9.09 -6.69
CA VAL A 289 12.76 9.83 -5.83
C VAL A 289 13.28 11.10 -6.50
N SER A 290 13.76 12.04 -5.68
CA SER A 290 14.31 13.31 -6.16
C SER A 290 15.57 13.69 -5.38
N ASN A 291 16.52 14.34 -6.06
CA ASN A 291 17.71 14.88 -5.40
C ASN A 291 17.39 16.07 -4.47
N LEU A 292 16.17 16.61 -4.53
CA LEU A 292 15.65 17.65 -3.63
C LEU A 292 15.04 17.08 -2.34
N GLY A 293 15.05 15.76 -2.16
CA GLY A 293 14.46 15.08 -1.02
C GLY A 293 13.05 14.55 -1.26
N PRO A 294 12.36 14.01 -0.23
CA PRO A 294 11.06 13.39 -0.40
C PRO A 294 10.01 14.43 -0.81
N ARG A 295 9.27 14.14 -1.88
CA ARG A 295 8.29 15.04 -2.47
C ARG A 295 6.89 14.45 -2.42
N ALA A 296 5.90 15.32 -2.26
CA ALA A 296 4.52 15.02 -2.62
C ALA A 296 4.32 15.39 -4.09
N PHE A 297 4.20 14.38 -4.96
CA PHE A 297 4.04 14.59 -6.41
C PHE A 297 2.61 14.95 -6.76
N HIS A 298 1.67 14.00 -6.62
CA HIS A 298 0.27 14.23 -6.97
C HIS A 298 -0.65 13.90 -5.79
N LYS A 299 -1.77 14.63 -5.66
CA LYS A 299 -2.78 14.36 -4.63
C LYS A 299 -3.66 13.20 -5.07
N GLY A 300 -4.05 12.35 -4.13
CA GLY A 300 -4.98 11.25 -4.41
C GLY A 300 -4.35 10.03 -5.08
N ILE A 301 -3.02 9.98 -5.21
CA ILE A 301 -2.33 8.76 -5.64
C ILE A 301 -2.54 7.62 -4.63
N PRO A 302 -2.90 6.41 -5.07
CA PRO A 302 -2.93 5.23 -4.22
C PRO A 302 -1.54 4.95 -3.62
N PRO A 303 -1.46 4.45 -2.38
CA PRO A 303 -0.22 3.95 -1.82
C PRO A 303 0.38 2.80 -2.65
N GLN A 304 1.69 2.63 -2.56
CA GLN A 304 2.37 1.46 -3.09
C GLN A 304 1.93 0.19 -2.33
N LEU A 305 1.68 -0.92 -3.03
CA LEU A 305 1.49 -2.22 -2.39
C LEU A 305 2.80 -2.75 -1.80
N PHE A 306 2.72 -3.50 -0.70
CA PHE A 306 3.88 -4.13 -0.04
C PHE A 306 3.71 -5.65 0.01
N PRO A 307 4.78 -6.44 0.12
CA PRO A 307 4.66 -7.88 0.24
C PRO A 307 3.78 -8.26 1.44
N SER A 308 3.04 -9.36 1.30
CA SER A 308 2.25 -9.90 2.39
C SER A 308 3.15 -10.26 3.58
N SER A 309 2.80 -9.77 4.76
CA SER A 309 3.50 -10.15 5.99
C SER A 309 3.15 -11.59 6.40
N THR A 310 3.99 -12.18 7.24
CA THR A 310 3.73 -13.45 7.93
C THR A 310 3.59 -13.25 9.44
N ILE A 311 3.85 -12.03 9.94
CA ILE A 311 3.97 -11.72 11.37
C ILE A 311 2.76 -12.15 12.18
N LYS A 312 1.52 -11.94 11.70
CA LYS A 312 0.33 -12.24 12.52
C LYS A 312 0.18 -13.75 12.65
N THR A 313 0.41 -14.47 11.57
CA THR A 313 0.39 -15.93 11.54
C THR A 313 1.50 -16.53 12.40
N VAL A 314 2.75 -16.11 12.21
CA VAL A 314 3.92 -16.62 12.93
C VAL A 314 3.84 -16.32 14.43
N MET A 315 3.30 -15.16 14.82
CA MET A 315 3.20 -14.76 16.21
C MET A 315 1.86 -15.15 16.87
N GLY A 316 0.95 -15.83 16.15
CA GLY A 316 -0.35 -16.22 16.67
C GLY A 316 -1.27 -15.04 17.00
N MET A 317 -1.14 -13.92 16.28
CA MET A 317 -1.99 -12.75 16.40
C MET A 317 -3.28 -12.91 15.59
N ASP A 318 -4.38 -12.41 16.15
CA ASP A 318 -5.68 -12.39 15.46
C ASP A 318 -5.64 -11.54 14.18
N LYS A 319 -6.10 -12.12 13.07
CA LYS A 319 -6.20 -11.48 11.76
C LYS A 319 -7.44 -10.58 11.62
N SER A 320 -8.40 -10.61 12.55
CA SER A 320 -9.62 -9.79 12.51
C SER A 320 -9.37 -8.28 12.50
N ASP A 321 -8.25 -7.81 13.07
CA ASP A 321 -7.86 -6.40 13.05
C ASP A 321 -7.29 -5.95 11.68
N LEU A 322 -7.26 -6.80 10.66
CA LEU A 322 -6.86 -6.41 9.30
C LEU A 322 -7.99 -5.64 8.62
N HIS A 323 -7.67 -4.48 8.06
CA HIS A 323 -8.59 -3.61 7.34
C HIS A 323 -8.26 -3.67 5.84
N PHE A 324 -9.28 -3.94 5.04
CA PHE A 324 -9.16 -4.23 3.61
C PHE A 324 -9.81 -3.13 2.76
N THR A 325 -9.69 -1.87 3.19
CA THR A 325 -10.48 -0.76 2.64
C THR A 325 -9.75 0.05 1.57
N GLU A 326 -8.42 -0.09 1.52
CA GLU A 326 -7.54 0.74 0.73
C GLU A 326 -7.19 0.07 -0.59
N VAL A 327 -7.23 0.85 -1.66
CA VAL A 327 -6.71 0.44 -2.97
C VAL A 327 -5.24 0.85 -3.05
N TYR A 328 -4.41 -0.07 -3.52
CA TYR A 328 -2.97 0.07 -3.70
C TYR A 328 -2.62 -0.04 -5.18
N CYS A 329 -1.50 0.57 -5.58
CA CYS A 329 -0.96 0.47 -6.92
C CYS A 329 0.45 -0.13 -6.86
N ASN A 330 0.86 -0.80 -7.94
CA ASN A 330 2.24 -1.25 -8.10
C ASN A 330 3.00 -0.34 -9.07
N TYR A 331 3.86 0.53 -8.56
CA TYR A 331 4.52 1.55 -9.37
C TYR A 331 5.83 1.11 -10.01
N SER A 332 6.23 -0.16 -9.90
CA SER A 332 7.53 -0.65 -10.35
C SER A 332 7.43 -1.96 -11.11
N SER A 333 7.89 -1.99 -12.35
CA SER A 333 8.00 -3.21 -13.16
C SER A 333 8.87 -4.31 -12.54
N PHE A 334 9.74 -3.97 -11.58
CA PHE A 334 10.55 -4.94 -10.85
C PHE A 334 9.79 -5.71 -9.77
N VAL A 335 8.54 -5.32 -9.48
CA VAL A 335 7.65 -5.98 -8.53
C VAL A 335 6.70 -6.88 -9.31
N GLU A 336 7.07 -8.14 -9.45
CA GLU A 336 6.23 -9.17 -10.06
C GLU A 336 5.23 -9.71 -9.03
N MET A 337 3.98 -9.84 -9.44
CA MET A 337 2.91 -10.42 -8.65
C MET A 337 2.65 -11.85 -9.14
N THR A 338 2.60 -12.82 -8.23
CA THR A 338 2.33 -14.23 -8.53
C THR A 338 1.18 -14.76 -7.69
N GLN A 339 0.50 -15.78 -8.18
CA GLN A 339 -0.60 -16.43 -7.47
C GLN A 339 -0.13 -17.05 -6.15
N LEU A 340 -1.00 -17.05 -5.13
CA LEU A 340 -0.75 -17.79 -3.90
C LEU A 340 -0.78 -19.31 -4.13
N THR A 341 0.07 -20.02 -3.41
CA THR A 341 0.07 -21.48 -3.30
C THR A 341 -0.66 -21.94 -2.04
N GLU A 342 -0.90 -23.25 -1.91
CA GLU A 342 -1.49 -23.81 -0.68
C GLU A 342 -0.64 -23.55 0.57
N ASP A 343 0.69 -23.53 0.43
CA ASP A 343 1.60 -23.25 1.54
C ASP A 343 1.51 -21.79 1.99
N ASP A 344 1.26 -20.86 1.06
CA ASP A 344 1.05 -19.45 1.40
C ASP A 344 -0.18 -19.26 2.30
N VAL A 345 -1.23 -20.06 2.13
CA VAL A 345 -2.45 -20.02 2.97
C VAL A 345 -2.13 -20.20 4.45
N LYS A 346 -1.10 -21.01 4.76
CA LYS A 346 -0.69 -21.32 6.13
C LYS A 346 0.27 -20.28 6.72
N LEU A 347 0.86 -19.43 5.90
CA LEU A 347 1.98 -18.56 6.31
C LEU A 347 1.64 -17.07 6.21
N LEU A 348 0.96 -16.66 5.15
CA LEU A 348 0.71 -15.25 4.87
C LEU A 348 -0.48 -14.71 5.67
N ASP A 349 -0.38 -13.44 6.05
CA ASP A 349 -1.43 -12.76 6.81
C ASP A 349 -2.59 -12.33 5.90
N TYR A 350 -2.29 -11.98 4.65
CA TYR A 350 -3.25 -11.51 3.64
C TYR A 350 -2.72 -11.78 2.23
N GLY A 351 -3.60 -11.79 1.24
CA GLY A 351 -3.25 -11.80 -0.18
C GLY A 351 -3.67 -10.50 -0.86
N TRP A 352 -3.19 -10.30 -2.09
CA TRP A 352 -3.56 -9.17 -2.93
C TRP A 352 -4.65 -9.58 -3.92
N MET A 353 -5.82 -8.98 -3.82
CA MET A 353 -6.92 -9.15 -4.77
C MET A 353 -6.83 -8.06 -5.85
N PRO A 354 -6.71 -8.40 -7.13
CA PRO A 354 -6.82 -7.42 -8.22
C PRO A 354 -8.18 -6.73 -8.23
N VAL A 355 -8.20 -5.41 -8.34
CA VAL A 355 -9.44 -4.61 -8.43
C VAL A 355 -9.50 -3.72 -9.66
N GLY A 356 -8.41 -3.66 -10.43
CA GLY A 356 -8.30 -2.95 -11.70
C GLY A 356 -6.92 -3.20 -12.30
N ALA A 357 -6.66 -2.60 -13.47
CA ALA A 357 -5.34 -2.67 -14.09
C ALA A 357 -4.29 -2.17 -13.10
N ASN A 358 -3.37 -3.04 -12.65
CA ASN A 358 -2.31 -2.67 -11.73
C ASN A 358 -2.77 -2.08 -10.37
N LEU A 359 -4.03 -2.32 -9.98
CA LEU A 359 -4.62 -1.89 -8.71
C LEU A 359 -5.06 -3.09 -7.88
N PHE A 360 -4.79 -3.04 -6.59
CA PHE A 360 -4.95 -4.17 -5.68
C PHE A 360 -5.57 -3.74 -4.35
N THR A 361 -6.38 -4.61 -3.74
CA THR A 361 -6.77 -4.49 -2.33
C THR A 361 -6.22 -5.67 -1.53
N MET A 362 -5.94 -5.44 -0.25
CA MET A 362 -5.63 -6.54 0.67
C MET A 362 -6.89 -7.40 0.85
N ALA A 363 -6.73 -8.72 0.97
CA ALA A 363 -7.84 -9.64 1.19
C ALA A 363 -7.45 -10.77 2.15
N PRO A 364 -8.40 -11.30 2.95
CA PRO A 364 -8.14 -12.44 3.80
C PRO A 364 -7.90 -13.69 2.93
N ILE A 365 -6.98 -14.55 3.35
CA ILE A 365 -6.68 -15.80 2.66
C ILE A 365 -7.51 -16.93 3.27
N THR A 366 -8.27 -17.63 2.43
CA THR A 366 -9.02 -18.83 2.77
C THR A 366 -8.69 -19.94 1.77
N LYS A 367 -9.02 -21.18 2.13
CA LYS A 367 -8.90 -22.32 1.20
C LYS A 367 -9.73 -22.12 -0.08
N ASP A 368 -10.80 -21.34 0.00
CA ASP A 368 -11.74 -21.15 -1.10
C ASP A 368 -11.35 -19.99 -2.02
N ASN A 369 -10.45 -19.10 -1.61
CA ASN A 369 -10.11 -17.89 -2.37
C ASN A 369 -8.63 -17.71 -2.72
N TYR A 370 -7.70 -18.48 -2.15
CA TYR A 370 -6.27 -18.23 -2.32
C TYR A 370 -5.80 -18.29 -3.78
N THR A 371 -6.46 -19.10 -4.60
CA THR A 371 -6.22 -19.18 -6.05
C THR A 371 -6.54 -17.88 -6.79
N HIS A 372 -7.33 -16.98 -6.23
CA HIS A 372 -7.62 -15.67 -6.81
C HIS A 372 -6.77 -14.55 -6.22
N LEU A 373 -5.93 -14.88 -5.23
CA LEU A 373 -5.07 -13.94 -4.54
C LEU A 373 -3.66 -14.02 -5.07
N LEU A 374 -2.98 -12.89 -4.96
CA LEU A 374 -1.60 -12.72 -5.39
C LEU A 374 -0.70 -12.40 -4.20
N LYS A 375 0.60 -12.64 -4.38
CA LYS A 375 1.69 -12.13 -3.54
C LYS A 375 2.73 -11.46 -4.41
N VAL A 376 3.57 -10.64 -3.77
CA VAL A 376 4.82 -10.21 -4.38
C VAL A 376 5.75 -11.41 -4.48
N LYS A 377 6.25 -11.72 -5.69
CA LYS A 377 7.13 -12.87 -5.96
C LYS A 377 8.45 -12.79 -5.22
N ASP A 378 9.01 -11.58 -5.13
CA ASP A 378 10.30 -11.28 -4.52
C ASP A 378 10.14 -10.25 -3.39
N PRO A 379 9.74 -10.68 -2.19
CA PRO A 379 9.61 -9.79 -1.04
C PRO A 379 10.94 -9.12 -0.64
N ASP A 380 12.07 -9.75 -0.94
CA ASP A 380 13.38 -9.23 -0.58
C ASP A 380 13.72 -7.92 -1.30
N PHE A 381 13.08 -7.62 -2.43
CA PHE A 381 13.22 -6.33 -3.09
C PHE A 381 12.67 -5.14 -2.28
N PHE A 382 11.79 -5.40 -1.30
CA PHE A 382 11.22 -4.38 -0.41
C PHE A 382 11.99 -4.22 0.91
N ARG A 383 13.05 -5.00 1.12
CA ARG A 383 13.86 -5.00 2.36
C ARG A 383 14.45 -3.62 2.64
N GLY A 384 14.07 -3.04 3.79
CA GLY A 384 14.43 -1.70 4.20
C GLY A 384 13.46 -0.60 3.75
N CYS A 385 12.46 -0.91 2.92
CA CYS A 385 11.46 0.07 2.49
C CYS A 385 10.45 0.39 3.59
N GLY A 386 10.32 -0.45 4.63
CA GLY A 386 9.50 -0.13 5.81
C GLY A 386 10.01 1.10 6.58
N SER A 387 11.32 1.34 6.59
CA SER A 387 11.94 2.54 7.20
C SER A 387 11.62 3.85 6.47
N VAL A 388 11.25 3.80 5.19
CA VAL A 388 10.88 4.99 4.40
C VAL A 388 9.59 5.63 4.93
N VAL A 389 8.65 4.78 5.36
CA VAL A 389 7.39 5.20 6.02
C VAL A 389 7.66 6.10 7.19
N THR A 390 8.49 5.61 8.09
CA THR A 390 8.60 6.13 9.45
C THR A 390 9.27 7.48 9.40
N SER A 391 10.24 7.62 8.51
CA SER A 391 10.91 8.87 8.19
C SER A 391 9.97 9.91 7.57
N SER A 392 9.10 9.48 6.66
CA SER A 392 8.12 10.40 6.03
C SER A 392 7.09 10.90 7.04
N HIS A 393 6.57 10.01 7.89
CA HIS A 393 5.62 10.39 8.94
C HIS A 393 6.29 11.11 10.13
N ALA A 394 7.62 11.03 10.27
CA ALA A 394 8.35 11.82 11.27
C ALA A 394 8.24 13.34 11.05
N CYS A 395 7.83 13.80 9.86
CA CYS A 395 7.56 15.22 9.60
C CYS A 395 6.47 15.81 10.52
N PHE A 396 5.58 14.97 11.07
CA PHE A 396 4.57 15.38 12.05
C PHE A 396 5.16 15.66 13.44
N GLY A 397 6.41 15.30 13.70
CA GLY A 397 7.07 15.55 14.98
C GLY A 397 6.48 14.76 16.15
N LEU A 398 5.83 13.62 15.90
CA LEU A 398 5.28 12.77 16.95
C LEU A 398 6.38 12.21 17.85
N GLY A 399 6.22 12.37 19.17
CA GLY A 399 7.24 11.99 20.14
C GLY A 399 8.48 12.89 20.11
N ARG A 400 8.39 14.09 19.52
CA ARG A 400 9.50 15.05 19.36
C ARG A 400 9.23 16.42 19.97
N THR A 401 8.13 16.60 20.71
CA THR A 401 7.93 17.84 21.49
C THR A 401 8.99 17.93 22.61
N ASN A 402 9.28 19.14 23.08
CA ASN A 402 10.29 19.33 24.13
C ASN A 402 9.99 18.47 25.38
N ASP A 403 8.72 18.42 25.80
CA ASP A 403 8.30 17.65 26.97
C ASP A 403 8.41 16.13 26.75
N GLU A 404 8.11 15.66 25.54
CA GLU A 404 8.30 14.24 25.19
C GLU A 404 9.78 13.86 25.15
N LEU A 405 10.63 14.72 24.58
CA LEU A 405 12.08 14.47 24.50
C LEU A 405 12.73 14.47 25.89
N LEU A 406 12.31 15.38 26.79
CA LEU A 406 12.77 15.38 28.18
C LEU A 406 12.38 14.09 28.89
N PHE A 407 11.11 13.68 28.78
CA PHE A 407 10.62 12.45 29.38
C PHE A 407 11.33 11.20 28.83
N GLN A 408 11.56 11.13 27.52
CA GLN A 408 12.33 10.05 26.89
C GLN A 408 13.78 10.03 27.38
N HIS A 409 14.40 11.20 27.57
CA HIS A 409 15.76 11.31 28.07
C HIS A 409 15.88 10.85 29.52
N GLU A 410 14.98 11.32 30.40
CA GLU A 410 14.93 10.89 31.81
C GLU A 410 14.80 9.37 31.90
N ARG A 411 13.88 8.78 31.13
CA ARG A 411 13.73 7.32 31.05
C ARG A 411 14.99 6.62 30.52
N LYS A 412 15.67 7.19 29.53
CA LYS A 412 16.93 6.64 29.01
C LYS A 412 18.03 6.67 30.07
N VAL A 413 18.14 7.75 30.85
CA VAL A 413 19.11 7.85 31.95
C VAL A 413 18.80 6.84 33.05
N GLN A 414 17.52 6.63 33.37
CA GLN A 414 17.08 5.71 34.42
C GLN A 414 17.20 4.23 34.03
N THR A 415 16.88 3.89 32.78
CA THR A 415 16.76 2.49 32.33
C THR A 415 17.93 2.03 31.45
N GLY A 416 18.76 2.95 30.96
CA GLY A 416 19.77 2.68 29.94
C GLY A 416 19.22 2.58 28.51
N HIS A 417 17.90 2.59 28.31
CA HIS A 417 17.27 2.31 27.02
C HIS A 417 16.52 3.52 26.45
N GLY A 418 16.70 3.76 25.14
CA GLY A 418 16.03 4.84 24.41
C GLY A 418 14.55 4.57 24.07
N THR A 419 14.07 5.17 22.98
CA THR A 419 12.75 4.90 22.41
C THR A 419 12.86 4.80 20.89
N SER A 420 12.11 3.89 20.27
CA SER A 420 12.07 3.82 18.80
C SER A 420 11.13 4.87 18.23
N GLY A 421 11.68 5.99 17.79
CA GLY A 421 10.89 7.03 17.10
C GLY A 421 10.25 6.55 15.80
N HIS A 422 10.85 5.57 15.12
CA HIS A 422 10.29 4.97 13.91
C HIS A 422 8.97 4.24 14.20
N MET A 423 8.91 3.49 15.30
CA MET A 423 7.70 2.79 15.72
C MET A 423 6.57 3.76 16.11
N ILE A 424 6.90 4.89 16.77
CA ILE A 424 5.92 5.93 17.11
C ILE A 424 5.24 6.48 15.85
N ALA A 425 5.98 6.66 14.77
CA ALA A 425 5.46 7.20 13.50
C ALA A 425 4.81 6.14 12.60
N SER A 426 5.18 4.85 12.72
CA SER A 426 4.78 3.80 11.77
C SER A 426 3.27 3.56 11.72
N VAL A 427 2.55 3.78 12.81
CA VAL A 427 1.09 3.57 12.88
C VAL A 427 0.28 4.51 11.98
N LEU A 428 0.89 5.61 11.53
CA LEU A 428 0.27 6.52 10.59
C LEU A 428 0.26 6.00 9.14
N ALA A 429 0.99 4.93 8.84
CA ALA A 429 1.10 4.40 7.49
C ALA A 429 -0.19 3.70 7.02
N PHE A 430 -0.25 3.44 5.72
CA PHE A 430 -1.17 2.49 5.14
C PHE A 430 -0.87 1.07 5.66
N GLN A 431 -1.91 0.24 5.80
CA GLN A 431 -1.79 -0.98 6.61
C GLN A 431 -0.78 -1.99 6.05
N SER A 432 -0.80 -2.27 4.74
CA SER A 432 0.21 -3.16 4.12
C SER A 432 1.65 -2.72 4.41
N GLN A 433 1.91 -1.44 4.30
CA GLN A 433 3.23 -0.87 4.53
C GLN A 433 3.63 -0.89 6.01
N PHE A 434 2.68 -0.63 6.92
CA PHE A 434 2.87 -0.77 8.36
C PHE A 434 3.19 -2.23 8.77
N LEU A 435 2.47 -3.20 8.20
CA LEU A 435 2.73 -4.62 8.44
C LEU A 435 4.10 -5.05 7.91
N TRP A 436 4.52 -4.51 6.75
CA TRP A 436 5.86 -4.74 6.23
C TRP A 436 6.96 -4.15 7.13
N TYR A 437 6.75 -2.95 7.69
CA TYR A 437 7.65 -2.41 8.71
C TYR A 437 7.78 -3.35 9.92
N LEU A 438 6.67 -3.89 10.42
CA LEU A 438 6.71 -4.86 11.51
C LEU A 438 7.41 -6.17 11.12
N GLN A 439 7.25 -6.63 9.87
CA GLN A 439 8.00 -7.77 9.32
C GLN A 439 9.51 -7.52 9.35
N GLU A 440 9.96 -6.34 8.92
CA GLU A 440 11.37 -5.96 8.98
C GLU A 440 11.90 -5.92 10.41
N VAL A 441 11.12 -5.38 11.36
CA VAL A 441 11.47 -5.39 12.78
C VAL A 441 11.60 -6.82 13.31
N PHE A 442 10.65 -7.69 12.97
CA PHE A 442 10.65 -9.09 13.38
C PHE A 442 11.87 -9.84 12.82
N ASP A 443 12.16 -9.67 11.54
CA ASP A 443 13.26 -10.34 10.87
C ASP A 443 14.61 -9.83 11.39
N ASN A 444 14.76 -8.52 11.64
CA ASN A 444 15.95 -7.97 12.30
C ASN A 444 16.14 -8.54 13.71
N TYR A 445 15.07 -8.56 14.50
CA TYR A 445 15.11 -9.04 15.88
C TYR A 445 15.48 -10.52 15.97
N THR A 446 14.90 -11.36 15.11
CA THR A 446 15.12 -12.81 15.12
C THR A 446 16.44 -13.24 14.48
N SER A 447 16.89 -12.54 13.44
CA SER A 447 18.13 -12.89 12.73
C SER A 447 19.36 -12.15 13.22
N ASN A 448 19.19 -11.03 13.94
CA ASN A 448 20.25 -10.09 14.31
C ASN A 448 21.06 -9.58 13.09
N LYS A 449 20.43 -9.53 11.92
CA LYS A 449 21.02 -9.04 10.66
C LYS A 449 20.34 -7.75 10.22
N SER A 450 21.05 -6.99 9.40
CA SER A 450 20.50 -5.82 8.72
C SER A 450 19.22 -6.17 7.97
N VAL A 451 18.26 -5.24 7.94
CA VAL A 451 17.04 -5.41 7.13
C VAL A 451 17.30 -5.14 5.67
N TYR A 452 18.45 -4.59 5.32
CA TYR A 452 18.82 -4.28 3.94
C TYR A 452 19.48 -5.49 3.27
N ILE A 453 19.17 -5.71 1.99
CA ILE A 453 19.88 -6.72 1.18
C ILE A 453 21.25 -6.23 0.72
N ALA A 454 21.46 -4.91 0.67
CA ALA A 454 22.72 -4.27 0.31
C ALA A 454 23.53 -3.86 1.55
N LYS A 455 24.85 -3.74 1.39
CA LYS A 455 25.72 -3.20 2.45
C LYS A 455 25.61 -1.68 2.48
N PHE A 456 24.99 -1.15 3.53
CA PHE A 456 24.99 0.28 3.82
C PHE A 456 25.97 0.64 4.94
N ARG A 457 26.30 1.92 5.04
CA ARG A 457 27.04 2.46 6.17
C ARG A 457 26.09 2.65 7.35
N GLU A 458 25.86 1.57 8.09
CA GLU A 458 25.02 1.62 9.29
C GLU A 458 25.87 1.98 10.52
N PRO A 459 25.32 2.76 11.47
CA PRO A 459 26.07 3.19 12.66
C PRO A 459 26.42 2.03 13.61
N GLU A 460 25.64 0.94 13.60
CA GLU A 460 25.81 -0.22 14.48
C GLU A 460 25.45 -1.51 13.71
N SER A 461 26.20 -2.59 13.93
CA SER A 461 25.88 -3.93 13.42
C SER A 461 25.00 -4.67 14.43
N GLY A 462 23.82 -5.15 14.02
CA GLY A 462 22.96 -6.01 14.84
C GLY A 462 21.51 -5.53 14.90
N VAL A 463 20.85 -5.74 16.05
CA VAL A 463 19.46 -5.33 16.28
C VAL A 463 19.38 -3.79 16.30
N TYR A 464 18.51 -3.19 15.48
CA TYR A 464 18.36 -1.73 15.41
C TYR A 464 17.85 -1.11 16.71
N HIS A 465 17.01 -1.85 17.43
CA HIS A 465 16.44 -1.43 18.70
C HIS A 465 16.23 -2.63 19.60
N THR A 466 16.56 -2.47 20.87
CA THR A 466 16.23 -3.45 21.91
C THR A 466 14.72 -3.56 22.12
N ILE A 467 14.25 -4.69 22.65
CA ILE A 467 12.84 -4.84 23.02
C ILE A 467 12.36 -3.77 24.02
N HIS A 468 13.25 -3.29 24.89
CA HIS A 468 12.96 -2.20 25.83
C HIS A 468 12.66 -0.89 25.11
N GLU A 469 13.36 -0.58 24.02
CA GLU A 469 13.10 0.62 23.21
C GLU A 469 11.77 0.55 22.47
N TYR A 470 11.36 -0.65 22.02
CA TYR A 470 10.03 -0.84 21.45
C TYR A 470 8.93 -0.73 22.51
N ARG A 471 9.13 -1.28 23.71
CA ARG A 471 8.19 -1.11 24.84
C ARG A 471 8.05 0.35 25.25
N ASN A 472 9.16 1.09 25.25
CA ASN A 472 9.17 2.54 25.47
C ASN A 472 8.42 3.29 24.37
N ALA A 473 8.54 2.88 23.10
CA ALA A 473 7.75 3.46 22.02
C ALA A 473 6.25 3.22 22.24
N ILE A 474 5.82 2.00 22.61
CA ILE A 474 4.41 1.72 22.95
C ILE A 474 3.91 2.61 24.10
N HIS A 475 4.73 2.84 25.13
CA HIS A 475 4.39 3.76 26.21
C HIS A 475 4.16 5.19 25.69
N ASP A 476 5.05 5.70 24.84
CA ASP A 476 4.94 7.04 24.28
C ASP A 476 3.71 7.15 23.35
N MET A 477 3.43 6.12 22.57
CA MET A 477 2.23 6.03 21.71
C MET A 477 0.93 6.08 22.52
N LYS A 478 0.86 5.43 23.69
CA LYS A 478 -0.32 5.52 24.59
C LYS A 478 -0.58 6.95 25.05
N ARG A 479 0.48 7.71 25.34
CA ARG A 479 0.38 9.12 25.73
C ARG A 479 -0.11 9.98 24.57
N ILE A 480 0.44 9.76 23.36
CA ILE A 480 0.02 10.46 22.14
C ILE A 480 -1.46 10.16 21.81
N ASP A 481 -1.90 8.90 21.94
CA ASP A 481 -3.30 8.51 21.71
C ASP A 481 -4.26 9.08 22.75
N SER A 482 -3.87 9.09 24.04
CA SER A 482 -4.63 9.71 25.13
C SER A 482 -4.89 11.19 24.88
N ASN A 483 -3.93 11.87 24.27
CA ASN A 483 -4.04 13.27 23.84
C ASN A 483 -4.83 13.45 22.53
N LYS A 484 -5.38 12.37 21.96
CA LYS A 484 -6.17 12.34 20.71
C LYS A 484 -5.40 12.90 19.50
N ILE A 485 -4.07 12.82 19.51
CA ILE A 485 -3.24 13.27 18.40
C ILE A 485 -3.29 12.26 17.25
N TYR A 486 -3.38 10.96 17.56
CA TYR A 486 -3.52 9.96 16.52
C TYR A 486 -4.91 10.00 15.87
N PRO A 487 -4.97 9.97 14.52
CA PRO A 487 -6.22 9.84 13.81
C PRO A 487 -6.82 8.45 14.04
N LYS A 488 -8.16 8.33 13.91
CA LYS A 488 -8.90 7.10 14.23
C LYS A 488 -8.35 5.85 13.53
N TYR A 489 -7.94 5.97 12.27
CA TYR A 489 -7.39 4.83 11.51
C TYR A 489 -6.08 4.29 12.12
N ALA A 490 -5.26 5.16 12.72
CA ALA A 490 -3.95 4.80 13.25
C ALA A 490 -4.04 3.98 14.53
N ARG A 491 -5.17 4.08 15.25
CA ARG A 491 -5.42 3.29 16.48
C ARG A 491 -5.48 1.79 16.20
N ASN A 492 -5.97 1.38 15.04
CA ASN A 492 -5.96 -0.02 14.66
C ASN A 492 -4.51 -0.54 14.48
N ASN A 493 -3.70 0.21 13.73
CA ASN A 493 -2.27 -0.10 13.60
C ASN A 493 -1.56 -0.06 14.96
N PHE A 494 -1.94 0.85 15.85
CA PHE A 494 -1.37 0.92 17.19
C PHE A 494 -1.70 -0.32 18.03
N GLU A 495 -2.94 -0.83 18.01
CA GLU A 495 -3.28 -2.07 18.72
C GLU A 495 -2.53 -3.28 18.15
N ILE A 496 -2.37 -3.36 16.83
CA ILE A 496 -1.51 -4.39 16.20
C ILE A 496 -0.06 -4.25 16.69
N CYS A 497 0.49 -3.03 16.70
CA CYS A 497 1.86 -2.75 17.15
C CYS A 497 2.07 -3.15 18.62
N LYS A 498 1.12 -2.83 19.49
CA LYS A 498 1.14 -3.17 20.91
C LYS A 498 1.10 -4.69 21.13
N LYS A 499 0.23 -5.41 20.42
CA LYS A 499 0.18 -6.88 20.45
C LYS A 499 1.51 -7.47 19.97
N PHE A 500 2.06 -6.97 18.87
CA PHE A 500 3.35 -7.37 18.32
C PHE A 500 4.48 -7.23 19.35
N VAL A 501 4.67 -6.05 19.95
CA VAL A 501 5.73 -5.80 20.94
C VAL A 501 5.56 -6.65 22.21
N ASN A 502 4.32 -6.94 22.63
CA ASN A 502 4.07 -7.81 23.77
C ASN A 502 4.44 -9.27 23.50
N LEU A 503 4.35 -9.72 22.25
CA LEU A 503 4.64 -11.09 21.83
C LEU A 503 6.12 -11.31 21.47
N LEU A 504 6.89 -10.23 21.25
CA LEU A 504 8.35 -10.33 21.17
C LEU A 504 8.88 -10.85 22.51
N LYS A 505 9.55 -12.00 22.48
CA LYS A 505 10.20 -12.61 23.64
C LYS A 505 11.68 -12.20 23.67
N VAL A 506 12.21 -12.01 24.88
CA VAL A 506 13.65 -11.81 25.13
C VAL A 506 14.40 -13.08 24.81
#